data_AF-R7MA06-F1
#
_entry.id   AF-R7MA06-F1
#
_cell.length_a   1.000
_cell.length_b   1.000
_cell.length_c   1.000
_cell.angle_alpha   90.00
_cell.angle_beta   90.00
_cell.angle_gamma   90.00
#
_symmetry.space_group_name_H-M   'P 1'
#
loop_
_entity.id
_entity.type
_entity.pdbx_description
1 polymer ?
#
loop_
_entity_poly.entity_id
_entity_poly.type
_entity_poly.pdbx_seq_one_letter_code
_entity_poly.pdbx_strand_id
1 'polypeptide(L)'
;MGLFIGIIRNVYLKQMKSTYQWQLHLITQAKMTATKAASSLMQVGTDYESDSLIAKKLQERQYKLKLLEEKLDLQKTEIEERLEMINTELKSNQEMIHSGIQESFTYKAA
;
A
#
# COMPACT_ATOMS: atom_id res chain seq x y z
N MET A 1 -33.27 2.24 8.02
CA MET A 1 -32.50 1.02 7.63
C MET A 1 -31.14 1.34 7.01
N GLY A 2 -31.02 2.34 6.12
CA GLY A 2 -29.73 2.71 5.49
C GLY A 2 -28.64 3.21 6.46
N LEU A 3 -29.02 3.86 7.56
CA LEU A 3 -28.07 4.39 8.55
C LEU A 3 -27.24 3.29 9.25
N PHE A 4 -27.89 2.23 9.73
CA PHE A 4 -27.20 1.10 10.39
C PHE A 4 -26.24 0.39 9.43
N ILE A 5 -26.67 0.19 8.17
CA ILE A 5 -25.83 -0.39 7.12
C ILE A 5 -24.62 0.51 6.85
N GLY A 6 -24.82 1.83 6.79
CA GLY A 6 -23.73 2.80 6.64
C GLY A 6 -22.71 2.75 7.78
N ILE A 7 -23.18 2.68 9.04
CA ILE A 7 -22.30 2.55 10.22
C ILE A 7 -21.48 1.27 10.15
N ILE A 8 -22.11 0.12 9.86
CA ILE A 8 -21.41 -1.17 9.72
C ILE A 8 -20.37 -1.08 8.61
N ARG A 9 -20.74 -0.56 7.43
CA ARG A 9 -19.82 -0.37 6.30
C ARG A 9 -18.66 0.55 6.67
N ASN A 10 -18.87 1.58 7.49
CA ASN A 10 -17.81 2.49 7.93
C ASN A 10 -16.73 1.76 8.76
N VAL A 11 -17.16 0.86 9.66
CA VAL A 11 -16.25 0.03 10.46
C VAL A 11 -15.43 -0.89 9.55
N TYR A 12 -16.08 -1.59 8.61
CA TYR A 12 -15.39 -2.46 7.65
C TYR A 12 -14.38 -1.69 6.80
N LEU A 13 -14.76 -0.54 6.25
CA LEU A 13 -13.87 0.28 5.42
C LEU A 13 -12.67 0.82 6.22
N LYS A 14 -12.86 1.21 7.48
CA LYS A 14 -11.75 1.60 8.38
C LYS A 14 -10.80 0.44 8.66
N GLN A 15 -11.31 -0.76 8.87
CA GLN A 15 -10.49 -1.94 9.08
C GLN A 15 -9.70 -2.30 7.82
N MET A 16 -10.35 -2.28 6.65
CA MET A 16 -9.67 -2.49 5.37
C MET A 16 -8.56 -1.44 5.14
N LYS A 17 -8.85 -0.16 5.38
CA LYS A 17 -7.86 0.92 5.29
C LYS A 17 -6.64 0.63 6.17
N SER A 18 -6.85 0.24 7.43
CA SER A 18 -5.76 -0.10 8.35
C SER A 18 -4.91 -1.26 7.84
N THR A 19 -5.54 -2.32 7.34
CA THR A 19 -4.83 -3.47 6.75
C THR A 19 -3.99 -3.08 5.54
N TYR A 20 -4.54 -2.29 4.61
CA TYR A 20 -3.79 -1.84 3.43
C TYR A 20 -2.66 -0.88 3.78
N GLN A 21 -2.85 0.01 4.76
CA GLN A 21 -1.77 0.86 5.29
C GLN A 21 -0.63 0.03 5.90
N TRP A 22 -0.96 -1.03 6.62
CA TRP A 22 0.03 -1.95 7.15
C TRP A 22 0.81 -2.69 6.06
N GLN A 23 0.12 -3.20 5.04
CA GLN A 23 0.75 -3.83 3.88
C GLN A 23 1.68 -2.85 3.14
N LEU A 24 1.24 -1.61 2.93
CA LEU A 24 2.05 -0.57 2.31
C LEU A 24 3.33 -0.29 3.11
N HIS A 25 3.23 -0.26 4.44
CA HIS A 25 4.37 -0.09 5.32
C HIS A 25 5.37 -1.24 5.18
N LEU A 26 4.90 -2.49 5.18
CA LEU A 26 5.74 -3.67 4.98
C LEU A 26 6.46 -3.66 3.63
N ILE A 27 5.75 -3.33 2.55
CA ILE A 27 6.34 -3.23 1.20
C ILE A 27 7.41 -2.13 1.16
N THR A 28 7.16 -0.99 1.80
CA THR A 28 8.12 0.11 1.88
C THR A 28 9.39 -0.30 2.63
N GLN A 29 9.26 -1.04 3.74
CA GLN A 29 10.41 -1.59 4.45
C GLN A 29 11.16 -2.63 3.62
N ALA A 30 10.45 -3.54 2.94
CA ALA A 30 11.02 -4.54 2.05
C ALA A 30 11.79 -3.89 0.89
N LYS A 31 11.26 -2.82 0.31
CA LYS A 31 11.97 -2.05 -0.72
C LYS A 31 13.24 -1.41 -0.16
N MET A 32 13.15 -0.74 0.99
CA MET A 32 14.31 -0.09 1.61
C MET A 32 15.44 -1.09 1.93
N THR A 33 15.08 -2.29 2.40
CA THR A 33 16.05 -3.36 2.66
C THR A 33 16.65 -3.93 1.37
N ALA A 34 15.84 -4.13 0.33
CA ALA A 34 16.31 -4.56 -0.99
C ALA A 34 17.29 -3.54 -1.61
N THR A 35 16.97 -2.25 -1.57
CA THR A 35 17.84 -1.19 -2.10
C THR A 35 19.16 -1.12 -1.33
N LYS A 36 19.13 -1.25 0.01
CA LYS A 36 20.38 -1.34 0.81
C LYS A 36 21.21 -2.55 0.41
N ALA A 37 20.59 -3.72 0.23
CA ALA A 37 21.29 -4.93 -0.21
C ALA A 37 21.89 -4.76 -1.62
N ALA A 38 21.18 -4.08 -2.53
CA ALA A 38 21.68 -3.76 -3.86
C ALA A 38 22.89 -2.83 -3.81
N SER A 39 22.84 -1.77 -2.98
CA SER A 39 23.98 -0.86 -2.79
C SER A 39 25.21 -1.58 -2.22
N SER A 40 25.02 -2.45 -1.22
CA SER A 40 26.13 -3.27 -0.67
C SER A 40 26.73 -4.20 -1.72
N LEU A 41 25.91 -4.83 -2.57
CA LEU A 41 26.41 -5.66 -3.67
C LEU A 41 27.19 -4.83 -4.70
N MET A 42 26.75 -3.60 -4.99
CA MET A 42 27.46 -2.71 -5.91
C MET A 42 28.84 -2.33 -5.37
N GLN A 43 28.95 -2.07 -4.05
CA GLN A 43 30.23 -1.79 -3.38
C GLN A 43 31.16 -3.02 -3.36
N VAL A 44 30.63 -4.23 -3.16
CA VAL A 44 31.44 -5.44 -3.24
C VAL A 44 31.87 -5.73 -4.68
N GLY A 45 31.04 -5.38 -5.66
CA GLY A 45 31.33 -5.56 -7.09
C GLY A 45 32.49 -4.71 -7.61
N THR A 46 32.78 -3.55 -7.00
CA THR A 46 33.92 -2.69 -7.40
C THR A 46 35.28 -3.24 -7.00
N ASP A 47 35.32 -4.21 -6.08
CA ASP A 47 36.57 -4.81 -5.59
C ASP A 47 37.05 -6.02 -6.42
N TYR A 48 36.24 -6.51 -7.37
CA TYR A 48 36.58 -7.67 -8.21
C TYR A 48 36.81 -7.26 -9.66
N GLU A 49 37.83 -7.84 -10.31
CA GLU A 49 38.04 -7.70 -11.75
C GLU A 49 36.82 -8.21 -12.54
N SER A 50 36.43 -7.43 -13.56
CA SER A 50 35.17 -7.55 -14.31
C SER A 50 34.97 -8.88 -15.05
N ASP A 51 36.02 -9.70 -15.22
CA ASP A 51 35.97 -10.97 -15.94
C ASP A 51 35.92 -12.21 -15.02
N SER A 52 35.85 -11.99 -13.70
CA SER A 52 35.68 -13.07 -12.72
C SER A 52 34.29 -13.70 -12.81
N LEU A 53 34.21 -15.03 -12.66
CA LEU A 53 32.94 -15.77 -12.46
C LEU A 53 32.09 -15.18 -11.31
N ILE A 54 32.74 -14.52 -10.34
CA ILE A 54 32.10 -13.84 -9.22
C ILE A 54 31.39 -12.57 -9.68
N ALA A 55 32.00 -11.79 -10.58
CA ALA A 55 31.38 -10.58 -11.14
C ALA A 55 30.10 -10.89 -11.94
N LYS A 56 30.10 -11.96 -12.75
CA LYS A 56 28.91 -12.42 -13.48
C LYS A 56 27.77 -12.85 -12.54
N LYS A 57 28.07 -13.63 -11.50
CA LYS A 57 27.06 -14.00 -10.48
C LYS A 57 26.52 -12.79 -9.72
N LEU A 58 27.35 -11.78 -9.52
CA LEU A 58 26.98 -10.55 -8.83
C LEU A 58 26.06 -9.69 -9.71
N GLN A 59 26.34 -9.58 -11.00
CA GLN A 59 25.44 -8.97 -11.99
C GLN A 59 24.09 -9.68 -12.08
N GLU A 60 24.06 -11.02 -12.10
CA GLU A 60 22.79 -11.78 -12.08
C GLU A 60 21.97 -11.50 -10.82
N ARG A 61 22.62 -11.38 -9.65
CA ARG A 61 21.94 -11.03 -8.39
C ARG A 61 21.40 -9.60 -8.42
N GLN A 62 22.16 -8.65 -8.94
CA GLN A 62 21.69 -7.27 -9.13
C GLN A 62 20.47 -7.23 -10.05
N TYR A 63 20.48 -7.95 -11.17
CA TYR A 63 19.34 -8.02 -12.08
C TYR A 63 18.10 -8.60 -11.40
N LYS A 64 18.25 -9.70 -10.64
CA LYS A 64 17.14 -10.30 -9.88
C LYS A 64 16.59 -9.35 -8.81
N LEU A 65 17.45 -8.59 -8.14
CA LEU A 65 17.02 -7.58 -7.16
C LEU A 65 16.26 -6.44 -7.82
N LYS A 66 16.72 -5.95 -8.98
CA LYS A 66 16.01 -4.92 -9.75
C LYS A 66 14.61 -5.37 -10.17
N LEU A 67 14.47 -6.61 -10.64
CA LEU A 67 13.18 -7.18 -11.01
C LEU A 67 12.25 -7.32 -9.79
N LEU A 68 12.81 -7.61 -8.62
CA LEU A 68 12.07 -7.65 -7.37
C LEU A 68 11.61 -6.24 -6.95
N GLU A 69 12.48 -5.23 -7.06
CA GLU A 69 12.11 -3.82 -6.80
C GLU A 69 10.97 -3.35 -7.71
N GLU A 70 11.03 -3.66 -9.01
CA GLU A 70 9.95 -3.33 -9.96
C GLU A 70 8.61 -4.00 -9.55
N LYS A 71 8.64 -5.26 -9.12
CA LYS A 71 7.44 -5.95 -8.61
C LYS A 71 6.89 -5.33 -7.33
N LEU A 72 7.77 -4.97 -6.39
CA LEU A 72 7.35 -4.29 -5.16
C LEU A 72 6.76 -2.91 -5.47
N ASP A 73 7.26 -2.21 -6.47
CA ASP A 73 6.71 -0.91 -6.90
C ASP A 73 5.32 -1.06 -7.51
N LEU A 74 5.11 -2.06 -8.37
CA LEU A 74 3.76 -2.34 -8.89
C LEU A 74 2.77 -2.67 -7.77
N GLN A 75 3.16 -3.51 -6.80
CA GLN A 75 2.32 -3.84 -5.65
C GLN A 75 2.04 -2.62 -4.77
N LYS A 76 3.03 -1.74 -4.60
CA LYS A 76 2.89 -0.49 -3.87
C LYS A 76 1.84 0.41 -4.52
N THR A 77 1.94 0.63 -5.83
CA THR A 77 0.99 1.44 -6.60
C THR A 77 -0.42 0.86 -6.52
N GLU A 78 -0.58 -0.45 -6.68
CA GLU A 78 -1.90 -1.09 -6.58
C GLU A 78 -2.54 -0.89 -5.19
N ILE A 79 -1.74 -0.97 -4.11
CA ILE A 79 -2.24 -0.74 -2.75
C ILE A 79 -2.58 0.74 -2.52
N GLU A 80 -1.79 1.66 -3.09
CA GLU A 80 -2.08 3.10 -3.04
C GLU A 80 -3.40 3.43 -3.74
N GLU A 81 -3.64 2.87 -4.93
CA GLU A 81 -4.91 3.01 -5.66
C GLU A 81 -6.09 2.44 -4.85
N ARG A 82 -5.93 1.25 -4.25
CA ARG A 82 -6.95 0.65 -3.38
C ARG A 82 -7.24 1.51 -2.16
N LEU A 83 -6.24 2.14 -1.57
CA LEU A 83 -6.42 3.07 -0.45
C LEU A 83 -7.18 4.33 -0.89
N GLU A 84 -6.92 4.86 -2.07
CA GLU A 84 -7.65 6.01 -2.63
C GLU A 84 -9.13 5.68 -2.85
N MET A 85 -9.43 4.51 -3.43
CA MET A 85 -10.80 4.02 -3.58
C MET A 85 -11.53 3.89 -2.23
N ILE A 86 -10.88 3.30 -1.22
CA ILE A 86 -11.45 3.16 0.12
C ILE A 86 -11.68 4.52 0.79
N ASN A 87 -10.77 5.48 0.60
CA ASN A 87 -10.94 6.84 1.14
C ASN A 87 -12.13 7.54 0.49
N THR A 88 -12.32 7.37 -0.82
CA THR A 88 -13.46 7.91 -1.56
C THR A 88 -14.77 7.29 -1.06
N GLU A 89 -14.79 5.97 -0.89
CA GLU A 89 -15.95 5.27 -0.36
C GLU A 89 -16.26 5.65 1.09
N LEU A 90 -15.24 5.83 1.93
CA LEU A 90 -15.41 6.31 3.31
C LEU A 90 -16.06 7.69 3.35
N LYS A 91 -15.64 8.61 2.48
CA LYS A 91 -16.22 9.95 2.38
C LYS A 91 -17.68 9.88 1.97
N SER A 92 -18.00 9.13 0.92
CA SER A 92 -19.38 8.93 0.45
C SER A 92 -20.26 8.30 1.54
N ASN A 93 -19.76 7.29 2.25
CA ASN A 93 -20.50 6.65 3.33
C ASN A 93 -20.69 7.58 4.55
N GLN A 94 -19.72 8.46 4.84
CA GLN A 94 -19.88 9.48 5.89
C GLN A 94 -20.95 10.50 5.53
N GLU A 95 -21.01 10.95 4.27
CA GLU A 95 -22.07 11.84 3.78
C GLU A 95 -23.44 11.16 3.90
N MET A 96 -23.56 9.89 3.49
CA MET A 96 -24.79 9.10 3.64
C MET A 96 -25.22 8.97 5.12
N ILE A 97 -24.28 8.70 6.03
CA ILE A 97 -24.56 8.64 7.47
C ILE A 97 -25.06 10.00 7.97
N HIS A 98 -24.43 11.10 7.55
CA HIS A 98 -24.81 12.44 7.97
C HIS A 98 -26.22 12.80 7.50
N SER A 99 -26.55 12.57 6.23
CA SER A 99 -27.90 12.77 5.69
C SER A 99 -28.94 11.89 6.40
N GLY A 100 -28.62 10.61 6.63
CA GLY A 100 -29.52 9.70 7.35
C GLY A 100 -29.77 10.12 8.81
N ILE A 101 -28.78 10.71 9.48
CA ILE A 101 -28.93 11.32 10.81
C ILE A 101 -29.87 12.53 10.72
N GLN A 102 -29.62 13.46 9.79
CA GLN A 102 -30.47 14.65 9.62
C GLN A 102 -31.94 14.26 9.39
N GLU A 103 -32.22 13.32 8.48
CA GLU A 103 -33.58 12.83 8.21
C GLU A 103 -34.22 12.15 9.44
N SER A 104 -33.44 11.42 10.23
CA SER A 104 -33.94 10.70 11.42
C SER A 104 -34.25 11.64 12.60
N PHE A 105 -33.56 12.77 12.71
CA PHE A 105 -33.73 13.74 13.82
C PHE A 105 -34.55 14.98 13.44
N THR A 106 -34.96 15.12 12.17
CA THR A 106 -35.89 16.18 11.76
C THR A 106 -37.32 15.73 12.09
N TYR A 107 -37.70 15.78 13.37
CA TYR A 107 -39.09 15.68 13.78
C TYR A 107 -39.77 17.02 13.42
N LYS A 108 -40.68 17.02 12.44
CA LYS A 108 -41.63 18.12 12.28
C LYS A 108 -42.50 18.13 13.54
N ALA A 109 -42.29 19.10 14.42
CA ALA A 109 -43.31 19.52 15.36
C ALA A 109 -44.53 19.96 14.51
N ALA A 110 -45.57 19.13 14.52
CA ALA A 110 -46.89 19.51 14.04
C ALA A 110 -47.59 20.38 15.10
#